data_AF-A0A2H0H4B1-F1
#
_entry.id   AF-A0A2H0H4B1-F1
#
_cell.length_a   1.000
_cell.length_b   1.000
_cell.length_c   1.000
_cell.angle_alpha   90.00
_cell.angle_beta   90.00
_cell.angle_gamma   90.00
#
_symmetry.space_group_name_H-M   'P 1'
#
loop_
_entity.id
_entity.type
_entity.pdbx_description
1 polymer ?
#
loop_
_entity_poly.entity_id
_entity_poly.type
_entity_poly.pdbx_seq_one_letter_code
_entity_poly.pdbx_strand_id
1 'polypeptide(L)' 'MGQGKNFDYLKMLNDEFHLFKKIVPLPHPRWVMQYKRKELDFWINETIQLLIK' A
#
# COMPACT_ATOMS: atom_id res chain seq x y z
N MET A 1 -7.41 2.79 -2.83
CA MET A 1 -6.18 2.24 -3.43
C MET A 1 -5.43 1.38 -2.40
N GLY A 2 -6.02 0.26 -1.97
CA GLY A 2 -5.45 -0.59 -0.91
C GLY A 2 -5.24 -2.01 -1.42
N GLN A 3 -4.12 -2.61 -1.01
CA GLN A 3 -3.62 -4.00 -0.99
C GLN A 3 -4.30 -5.17 -1.73
N GLY A 4 -5.52 -5.07 -2.26
CA GLY A 4 -6.15 -6.07 -3.12
C GLY A 4 -5.97 -5.75 -4.61
N LYS A 5 -7.09 -5.77 -5.36
CA LYS A 5 -7.15 -5.63 -6.83
C LYS A 5 -6.29 -4.51 -7.44
N ASN A 6 -6.08 -3.41 -6.72
CA ASN A 6 -5.29 -2.30 -7.23
C ASN A 6 -3.80 -2.64 -7.31
N PHE A 7 -3.28 -3.40 -6.33
CA PHE A 7 -1.92 -3.90 -6.38
C PHE A 7 -1.76 -4.94 -7.50
N ASP A 8 -2.71 -5.86 -7.64
CA ASP A 8 -2.67 -6.89 -8.69
C ASP A 8 -2.64 -6.25 -10.09
N TYR A 9 -3.48 -5.25 -10.32
CA TYR A 9 -3.52 -4.51 -11.58
C TYR A 9 -2.21 -3.74 -11.85
N LEU A 10 -1.69 -3.03 -10.85
CA LEU A 10 -0.44 -2.29 -10.98
C LEU A 10 0.77 -3.22 -11.17
N LYS A 11 0.75 -4.39 -10.52
CA LYS A 11 1.78 -5.41 -10.69
C LYS A 11 1.75 -5.97 -12.11
N MET A 12 0.57 -6.35 -12.60
CA MET A 12 0.40 -6.82 -13.98
C MET A 12 0.92 -5.81 -15.01
N LEU A 13 0.57 -4.52 -14.84
CA LEU A 13 1.10 -3.44 -15.70
C LEU A 13 2.62 -3.29 -15.58
N ASN A 14 3.17 -3.41 -14.38
CA ASN A 14 4.60 -3.27 -14.17
C ASN A 14 5.40 -4.46 -14.70
N ASP A 15 4.79 -5.65 -14.71
CA ASP A 15 5.38 -6.85 -15.31
C ASP A 15 5.44 -6.74 -16.84
N GLU A 16 4.49 -6.03 -17.46
CA GLU A 16 4.46 -5.78 -18.91
C GLU A 16 5.40 -4.64 -19.34
N PHE A 17 5.39 -3.52 -18.61
CA PHE A 17 6.09 -2.29 -19.01
C PHE A 17 7.40 -2.02 -18.25
N HIS A 18 7.70 -2.79 -17.20
CA HIS A 18 8.88 -2.63 -16.35
C HIS A 18 9.10 -1.19 -15.83
N LEU A 19 8.01 -0.48 -15.52
CA LEU A 19 8.01 0.94 -15.14
C LEU A 19 8.80 1.21 -13.85
N PHE A 20 8.71 0.30 -12.89
CA PHE A 20 9.30 0.42 -11.56
C PHE A 20 10.07 -0.85 -11.20
N LYS A 21 11.18 -0.67 -10.47
CA LYS A 21 11.98 -1.79 -9.95
C LYS A 21 11.24 -2.60 -8.89
N LYS A 22 10.38 -1.96 -8.10
CA LYS A 22 9.63 -2.58 -7.02
C LYS A 22 8.34 -1.80 -6.75
N ILE A 23 7.23 -2.51 -6.63
CA ILE A 23 5.95 -1.97 -6.17
C ILE A 23 5.68 -2.52 -4.78
N VAL A 24 5.49 -1.63 -3.80
CA VAL A 24 5.18 -1.98 -2.42
C VAL A 24 3.74 -1.58 -2.12
N PRO A 25 2.85 -2.52 -1.74
CA PRO A 25 1.46 -2.18 -1.47
C PRO A 25 1.30 -1.63 -0.05
N LEU A 26 0.74 -0.43 0.05
CA LEU A 26 0.41 0.20 1.33
C LEU A 26 -1.09 0.07 1.66
N PRO A 27 -1.45 -0.05 2.95
CA PRO A 27 -2.83 -0.02 3.37
C PRO A 27 -3.46 1.33 3.02
N HIS A 28 -4.70 1.31 2.54
CA HIS A 28 -5.34 2.54 2.10
C HIS A 28 -5.83 3.39 3.28
N PRO A 29 -5.61 4.71 3.30
CA PRO A 29 -6.05 5.57 4.40
C PRO A 29 -7.54 5.44 4.70
N ARG A 30 -8.41 5.38 3.68
CA ARG A 30 -9.86 5.13 3.90
C ARG A 30 -10.12 3.83 4.66
N TRP A 31 -9.42 2.74 4.31
CA TRP A 31 -9.63 1.46 4.98
C TRP A 31 -9.16 1.51 6.43
N VAL A 32 -8.00 2.12 6.67
CA VAL A 32 -7.47 2.33 8.03
C VAL A 32 -8.47 3.15 8.86
N MET A 33 -8.94 4.27 8.31
CA MET A 33 -9.88 5.15 9.01
C MET A 33 -11.26 4.53 9.23
N GLN A 34 -11.74 3.67 8.33
CA GLN A 34 -13.07 3.06 8.41
C GLN A 34 -13.11 1.80 9.30
N TYR A 35 -12.08 0.96 9.23
CA TYR A 35 -12.11 -0.37 9.86
C TYR A 35 -11.05 -0.55 10.95
N LYS A 36 -9.95 0.22 10.91
CA LYS A 36 -8.80 0.08 11.79
C LYS A 36 -8.47 1.34 12.59
N ARG A 37 -9.47 2.21 12.82
CA ARG A 37 -9.29 3.48 13.52
C ARG A 37 -8.62 3.34 14.89
N LYS A 38 -8.93 2.27 15.64
CA LYS A 38 -8.32 2.02 16.97
C LYS A 38 -6.82 1.73 16.90
N GLU A 39 -6.33 1.29 15.74
CA GLU A 39 -4.94 0.92 15.49
C GLU A 39 -4.23 1.98 14.62
N LEU A 40 -4.77 3.21 14.54
CA LEU A 40 -4.29 4.23 13.60
C LEU A 40 -2.79 4.51 13.75
N ASP A 41 -2.30 4.67 14.97
CA ASP A 41 -0.89 4.95 15.24
C ASP A 41 0.03 3.82 14.78
N PHE A 42 -0.42 2.56 14.90
CA PHE A 42 0.29 1.41 14.38
C PHE A 42 0.43 1.50 12.86
N TRP A 43 -0.68 1.73 12.16
CA TRP A 43 -0.69 1.82 10.70
C TRP A 43 0.12 3.02 10.17
N ILE A 44 0.08 4.16 10.85
CA ILE A 44 0.90 5.34 10.50
C ILE A 44 2.38 5.00 10.60
N ASN A 45 2.80 4.44 11.74
CA ASN A 45 4.20 4.06 11.96
C ASN A 45 4.65 3.02 10.93
N GLU A 46 3.82 2.02 10.62
CA GLU A 46 4.13 1.03 9.59
C GLU A 46 4.33 1.66 8.21
N THR A 47 3.45 2.58 7.77
CA THR A 47 3.65 3.31 6.51
C THR A 47 4.94 4.13 6.49
N ILE A 48 5.27 4.81 7.59
CA ILE A 48 6.50 5.62 7.68
C ILE A 48 7.73 4.72 7.58
N GLN A 49 7.76 3.61 8.30
CA GLN A 49 8.86 2.64 8.25
C GLN A 49 9.08 2.07 6.84
N LEU A 50 8.00 1.85 6.09
CA LEU A 50 8.09 1.36 4.72
C LEU A 50 8.61 2.40 3.73
N LEU A 51 8.41 3.70 3.98
CA LEU A 51 8.84 4.79 3.10
C LEU A 51 10.29 5.24 3.34
N ILE A 52 10.80 5.08 4.56
CA ILE A 52 12.18 5.45 4.92
C ILE A 52 13.20 4.39 4.47
N LYS A 53 12.72 3.20 4.09
CA LYS A 53 13.54 2.05 3.70
C LYS A 53 13.85 2.01 2.21
#